data_AF-A0A8S2VHV0-F1
#
_entry.id   AF-A0A8S2VHV0-F1
#
_cell.length_a   1.000
_cell.length_b   1.000
_cell.length_c   1.000
_cell.angle_alpha   90.00
_cell.angle_beta   90.00
_cell.angle_gamma   90.00
#
_symmetry.space_group_name_H-M   'P 1'
#
loop_
_entity.id
_entity.type
_entity.pdbx_description
1 polymer ?
#
loop_
_entity_poly.entity_id
_entity_poly.type
_entity_poly.pdbx_seq_one_letter_code
_entity_poly.pdbx_strand_id
1 'polypeptide(L)'
;YESQVSYGSNIKSNIEGLFCDHYDPSNSLYCKRLKVICPEHSRERKIGPDEACGCPIEKNLFDVSDELCIVPKRICTRHLKWERKRRAQIDLERLHELMRLEELVEKENRIRSAIADRGSVAGLLMHKTIAH
;
A
#
# COMPACT_ATOMS: atom_id res chain seq x y z
N TYR A 1 -16.15 15.79 -9.35
CA TYR A 1 -15.05 15.60 -10.31
C TYR A 1 -13.97 14.83 -9.59
N GLU A 2 -14.17 13.53 -9.39
CA GLU A 2 -13.13 12.65 -8.88
C GLU A 2 -12.16 12.40 -10.03
N SER A 3 -10.90 12.77 -9.83
CA SER A 3 -9.80 12.54 -10.76
C SER A 3 -9.84 11.09 -11.22
N GLN A 4 -10.06 10.91 -12.51
CA GLN A 4 -10.07 9.63 -13.20
C GLN A 4 -8.64 9.08 -13.23
N VAL A 5 -8.13 8.67 -12.07
CA VAL A 5 -6.95 7.80 -11.99
C VAL A 5 -7.37 6.50 -12.65
N SER A 6 -6.75 6.15 -13.78
CA SER A 6 -6.95 4.85 -14.39
C SER A 6 -6.57 3.80 -13.37
N TYR A 7 -7.55 3.08 -12.82
CA TYR A 7 -7.35 2.04 -11.79
C TYR A 7 -6.65 0.79 -12.36
N GLY A 8 -5.96 0.89 -13.49
CA GLY A 8 -5.30 -0.22 -14.14
C GLY A 8 -3.94 0.16 -14.71
N SER A 9 -3.03 -0.81 -14.75
CA SER A 9 -1.76 -0.69 -15.47
C SER A 9 -1.46 -1.96 -16.27
N ASN A 10 -0.64 -1.85 -17.30
CA ASN A 10 -0.18 -2.99 -18.09
C ASN A 10 0.80 -3.92 -17.35
N ILE A 11 1.33 -3.50 -16.19
CA ILE A 11 2.29 -4.26 -15.38
C ILE A 11 1.60 -4.81 -14.12
N LYS A 12 1.90 -6.05 -13.74
CA LYS A 12 1.47 -6.64 -12.47
C LYS A 12 2.26 -6.04 -11.29
N SER A 13 1.62 -5.80 -10.15
CA SER A 13 2.32 -5.16 -9.02
C SER A 13 3.44 -6.05 -8.51
N ASN A 14 4.57 -5.45 -8.13
CA ASN A 14 5.69 -6.17 -7.53
C ASN A 14 5.43 -6.51 -6.04
N ILE A 15 4.40 -5.91 -5.44
CA ILE A 15 4.07 -6.04 -4.03
C ILE A 15 2.92 -7.03 -3.87
N GLU A 16 3.25 -8.22 -3.39
CA GLU A 16 2.29 -9.31 -3.29
C GLU A 16 1.15 -8.98 -2.32
N GLY A 17 -0.08 -9.19 -2.78
CA GLY A 17 -1.28 -9.18 -1.94
C GLY A 17 -1.87 -7.81 -1.60
N LEU A 18 -1.19 -6.70 -1.93
CA LEU A 18 -1.69 -5.34 -1.66
C LEU A 18 -2.75 -4.91 -2.67
N PHE A 19 -2.46 -5.10 -3.96
CA PHE A 19 -3.36 -4.77 -5.05
C PHE A 19 -4.14 -5.99 -5.53
N CYS A 20 -5.25 -5.72 -6.22
CA CYS A 20 -6.11 -6.74 -6.79
C CYS A 20 -5.39 -7.57 -7.87
N ASP A 21 -4.70 -6.90 -8.80
CA ASP A 21 -3.98 -7.47 -9.94
C ASP A 21 -4.77 -8.50 -10.75
N HIS A 22 -6.11 -8.37 -10.79
CA HIS A 22 -6.93 -9.12 -11.73
C HIS A 22 -6.67 -8.58 -13.14
N TYR A 23 -6.31 -9.46 -14.07
CA TYR A 23 -6.06 -9.09 -15.46
C TYR A 23 -7.38 -9.03 -16.21
N ASP A 24 -7.67 -7.88 -16.80
CA ASP A 24 -8.79 -7.68 -17.71
C ASP A 24 -8.32 -7.85 -19.17
N PRO A 25 -8.71 -8.93 -19.86
CA PRO A 25 -8.33 -9.17 -21.25
C PRO A 25 -8.89 -8.13 -22.23
N SER A 26 -10.03 -7.50 -21.91
CA SER A 26 -10.67 -6.53 -22.80
C SER A 26 -9.87 -5.24 -22.92
N ASN A 27 -9.27 -4.81 -21.81
CA ASN A 27 -8.47 -3.59 -21.76
C ASN A 27 -6.95 -3.86 -21.73
N SER A 28 -6.53 -5.12 -21.59
CA SER A 28 -5.13 -5.52 -21.38
C SER A 28 -4.46 -4.82 -20.18
N LEU A 29 -5.22 -4.64 -19.10
CA LEU A 29 -4.78 -3.96 -17.89
C LEU A 29 -5.00 -4.83 -16.64
N TYR A 30 -4.10 -4.71 -15.67
CA TYR A 30 -4.24 -5.28 -14.33
C TYR A 30 -4.91 -4.28 -13.39
N CYS A 31 -5.89 -4.72 -12.62
CA CYS A 31 -6.58 -3.89 -11.62
C CYS A 31 -5.64 -3.47 -10.47
N LYS A 32 -5.49 -2.16 -10.25
CA LYS A 32 -4.69 -1.51 -9.19
C LYS A 32 -5.49 -0.99 -8.01
N ARG A 33 -6.74 -1.40 -7.87
CA ARG A 33 -7.47 -1.18 -6.61
C ARG A 33 -6.87 -2.06 -5.52
N LEU A 34 -6.88 -1.59 -4.28
CA LEU A 34 -6.49 -2.40 -3.12
C LEU A 34 -7.36 -3.67 -3.06
N LYS A 35 -6.72 -4.81 -2.86
CA LYS A 35 -7.36 -6.15 -2.94
C LYS A 35 -8.57 -6.27 -2.02
N VAL A 36 -8.50 -5.69 -0.83
CA VAL A 36 -9.55 -5.76 0.20
C VAL A 36 -10.78 -4.90 -0.11
N ILE A 37 -10.65 -3.83 -0.90
CA ILE A 37 -11.76 -2.92 -1.23
C ILE A 37 -12.18 -2.96 -2.70
N CYS A 38 -11.49 -3.72 -3.56
CA CYS A 38 -11.86 -3.85 -4.96
C CYS A 38 -13.33 -4.35 -5.11
N PRO A 39 -14.25 -3.57 -5.68
CA PRO A 39 -15.67 -3.93 -5.72
C PRO A 39 -15.94 -5.09 -6.69
N GLU A 40 -15.14 -5.20 -7.75
CA GLU A 40 -15.36 -6.16 -8.84
C GLU A 40 -14.74 -7.53 -8.54
N HIS A 41 -13.57 -7.55 -7.91
CA HIS A 41 -12.74 -8.75 -7.83
C HIS A 41 -12.43 -9.19 -6.38
N SER A 42 -12.88 -8.43 -5.37
CA SER A 42 -12.71 -8.84 -3.98
C SER A 42 -13.84 -9.80 -3.57
N ARG A 43 -13.49 -11.04 -3.26
CA ARG A 43 -14.43 -12.03 -2.75
C ARG A 43 -14.50 -11.95 -1.22
N GLU A 44 -15.64 -11.51 -0.68
CA GLU A 44 -15.87 -11.59 0.77
C GLU A 44 -16.01 -13.07 1.19
N ARG A 45 -15.34 -13.43 2.31
CA ARG A 45 -15.50 -14.75 2.92
C ARG A 45 -16.91 -14.89 3.47
N LYS A 46 -17.54 -16.06 3.25
CA LYS A 46 -18.83 -16.38 3.87
C LYS A 46 -18.67 -16.48 5.39
N ILE A 47 -19.47 -15.72 6.12
CA ILE A 47 -19.45 -15.69 7.59
C ILE A 47 -20.13 -16.96 8.12
N GLY A 48 -19.43 -17.70 8.98
CA GLY A 48 -19.99 -18.89 9.66
C GLY A 48 -21.14 -18.53 10.60
N PRO A 49 -22.00 -19.49 10.99
CA PRO A 49 -23.07 -19.23 11.96
C PRO A 49 -22.54 -18.82 13.34
N ASP A 50 -21.45 -19.44 13.79
CA ASP A 50 -20.86 -19.23 15.13
C ASP A 50 -19.65 -18.28 15.13
N GLU A 51 -19.45 -17.54 14.05
CA GLU A 51 -18.33 -16.60 13.93
C GLU A 51 -18.64 -15.34 14.75
N ALA A 52 -17.92 -15.16 15.87
CA ALA A 52 -17.98 -13.95 16.66
C ALA A 52 -17.47 -12.73 15.87
N CYS A 53 -17.91 -11.54 16.26
CA CYS A 53 -17.46 -10.30 15.65
C CYS A 53 -15.95 -10.11 15.83
N GLY A 54 -15.42 -10.28 17.05
CA GLY A 54 -14.00 -10.19 17.35
C GLY A 54 -13.40 -8.78 17.29
N CYS A 55 -14.20 -7.72 17.14
CA CYS A 55 -13.68 -6.35 17.15
C CYS A 55 -13.11 -6.03 18.54
N PRO A 56 -11.86 -5.54 18.65
CA PRO A 56 -11.35 -4.98 19.89
C PRO A 56 -12.29 -3.88 20.38
N ILE A 57 -12.72 -3.98 21.63
CA ILE A 57 -13.53 -2.96 22.29
C ILE A 57 -12.55 -2.01 22.95
N GLU A 58 -12.37 -0.83 22.36
CA GLU A 58 -11.59 0.22 23.00
C GLU A 58 -12.42 0.78 24.17
N LYS A 59 -11.98 0.53 25.40
CA LYS A 59 -12.59 1.13 26.61
C LYS A 59 -12.03 2.51 26.91
N ASN A 60 -10.76 2.79 26.58
CA ASN A 60 -10.09 4.09 26.70
C ASN A 60 -8.94 4.20 25.67
N LEU A 61 -8.62 5.42 25.20
CA LEU A 61 -7.53 5.71 24.24
C LEU A 61 -6.11 5.32 24.72
N PHE A 62 -5.96 4.97 25.99
CA PHE A 62 -4.67 4.71 26.64
C PHE A 62 -4.59 3.34 27.32
N ASP A 63 -5.72 2.65 27.52
CA ASP A 63 -5.74 1.32 28.11
C ASP A 63 -5.99 0.29 27.01
N VAL A 64 -5.00 -0.56 26.77
CA VAL A 64 -5.16 -1.72 25.89
C VAL A 64 -6.06 -2.72 26.62
N SER A 65 -7.37 -2.56 26.46
CA SER A 65 -8.32 -3.59 26.89
C SER A 65 -8.32 -4.71 25.85
N ASP A 66 -7.86 -5.90 26.24
CA ASP A 66 -7.92 -7.14 25.45
C ASP A 66 -9.36 -7.70 25.28
N GLU A 67 -10.37 -6.86 25.50
CA GLU A 67 -11.76 -7.26 25.38
C GLU A 67 -12.20 -7.23 23.92
N LEU A 68 -12.72 -8.36 23.45
CA LEU A 68 -13.22 -8.52 22.10
C LEU A 68 -14.75 -8.56 22.07
N CYS A 69 -15.33 -8.05 21.00
CA CYS A 69 -16.76 -8.15 20.75
C CYS A 69 -17.17 -9.61 20.49
N ILE A 70 -17.86 -10.21 21.47
CA ILE A 70 -18.33 -11.60 21.40
C ILE A 70 -19.66 -11.78 20.64
N VAL A 71 -20.31 -10.68 20.24
CA VAL A 71 -21.58 -10.72 19.51
C VAL A 71 -21.38 -11.46 18.18
N PRO A 72 -22.28 -12.38 17.77
CA PRO A 72 -22.18 -13.05 16.48
C PRO A 72 -22.11 -12.03 15.34
N LYS A 73 -21.16 -12.23 14.43
CA LYS A 73 -20.81 -11.28 13.36
C LYS A 73 -21.98 -10.94 12.44
N ARG A 74 -22.95 -11.87 12.32
CA ARG A 74 -24.17 -11.70 11.50
C ARG A 74 -25.16 -10.68 12.07
N ILE A 75 -25.17 -10.50 13.40
CA ILE A 75 -26.12 -9.59 14.09
C ILE A 75 -25.43 -8.37 14.70
N CYS A 76 -24.09 -8.34 14.70
CA CYS A 76 -23.34 -7.20 15.23
C CYS A 76 -23.49 -5.97 14.31
N THR A 77 -24.30 -5.01 14.73
CA THR A 77 -24.52 -3.73 14.03
C THR A 77 -23.46 -2.68 14.36
N ARG A 78 -22.88 -2.74 15.57
CA ARG A 78 -21.87 -1.78 16.06
C ARG A 78 -20.56 -1.85 15.26
N HIS A 79 -20.14 -3.04 14.83
CA HIS A 79 -18.84 -3.27 14.18
C HIS A 79 -18.99 -3.85 12.76
N LEU A 80 -19.89 -3.24 11.97
CA LEU A 80 -20.20 -3.70 10.63
C LEU A 80 -18.94 -3.73 9.73
N LYS A 81 -18.60 -4.93 9.27
CA LYS A 81 -17.44 -5.19 8.39
C LYS A 81 -16.12 -4.61 8.95
N TRP A 82 -15.96 -4.54 10.27
CA TRP A 82 -14.79 -3.91 10.90
C TRP A 82 -13.47 -4.52 10.43
N GLU A 83 -13.38 -5.85 10.28
CA GLU A 83 -12.17 -6.51 9.75
C GLU A 83 -11.79 -6.06 8.35
N ARG A 84 -12.79 -5.80 7.49
CA ARG A 84 -12.57 -5.33 6.12
C ARG A 84 -12.06 -3.89 6.16
N LYS A 85 -12.66 -3.04 7.01
CA LYS A 85 -12.22 -1.66 7.23
C LYS A 85 -10.81 -1.60 7.81
N ARG A 86 -10.51 -2.41 8.83
CA ARG A 86 -9.20 -2.45 9.49
C ARG A 86 -8.10 -2.93 8.54
N ARG A 87 -8.36 -3.98 7.76
CA ARG A 87 -7.43 -4.43 6.72
C ARG A 87 -7.21 -3.36 5.64
N ALA A 88 -8.28 -2.69 5.19
CA ALA A 88 -8.16 -1.59 4.24
C ALA A 88 -7.31 -0.44 4.77
N GLN A 89 -7.48 -0.08 6.05
CA GLN A 89 -6.66 0.92 6.70
C GLN A 89 -5.17 0.51 6.72
N ILE A 90 -4.87 -0.72 7.15
CA ILE A 90 -3.49 -1.24 7.17
C ILE A 90 -2.89 -1.25 5.76
N ASP A 91 -3.65 -1.64 4.75
CA ASP A 91 -3.19 -1.65 3.36
C ASP A 91 -2.93 -0.22 2.83
N LEU A 92 -3.74 0.77 3.24
CA LEU A 92 -3.50 2.19 2.91
C LEU A 92 -2.23 2.72 3.60
N GLU A 93 -2.04 2.40 4.88
CA GLU A 93 -0.84 2.77 5.63
C GLU A 93 0.43 2.18 4.95
N ARG A 94 0.37 0.90 4.56
CA ARG A 94 1.43 0.26 3.78
C ARG A 94 1.70 0.99 2.47
N LEU A 95 0.65 1.34 1.73
CA LEU A 95 0.79 2.05 0.46
C LEU A 95 1.48 3.40 0.64
N HIS A 96 1.11 4.17 1.66
CA HIS A 96 1.76 5.45 1.96
C HIS A 96 3.24 5.27 2.27
N GLU A 97 3.60 4.29 3.10
CA GLU A 97 5.02 4.04 3.40
C GLU A 97 5.80 3.56 2.17
N LEU A 98 5.18 2.79 1.29
CA LEU A 98 5.79 2.38 0.02
C LEU A 98 6.06 3.59 -0.90
N MET A 99 5.08 4.49 -1.06
CA MET A 99 5.28 5.73 -1.83
C MET A 99 6.40 6.57 -1.25
N ARG A 100 6.50 6.64 0.09
CA ARG A 100 7.58 7.34 0.78
C ARG A 100 8.94 6.69 0.53
N LEU A 101 9.02 5.36 0.53
CA LEU A 101 10.24 4.64 0.20
C LEU A 101 10.68 4.90 -1.24
N GLU A 102 9.75 4.89 -2.20
CA GLU A 102 10.03 5.22 -3.61
C GLU A 102 10.60 6.64 -3.75
N GLU A 103 10.00 7.63 -3.07
CA GLU A 103 10.50 9.01 -3.07
C GLU A 103 11.92 9.11 -2.49
N LEU A 104 12.21 8.38 -1.42
CA LEU A 104 13.54 8.37 -0.79
C LEU A 104 14.59 7.72 -1.69
N VAL A 105 14.25 6.61 -2.34
CA VAL A 105 15.13 5.93 -3.31
C VAL A 105 15.41 6.85 -4.50
N GLU A 106 14.41 7.57 -4.99
CA GLU A 106 14.61 8.53 -6.08
C GLU A 106 15.56 9.66 -5.66
N LYS A 107 15.38 10.22 -4.45
CA LYS A 107 16.29 11.24 -3.90
C LYS A 107 17.72 10.71 -3.75
N GLU A 108 17.89 9.50 -3.24
CA GLU A 108 19.20 8.85 -3.11
C GLU A 108 19.89 8.71 -4.47
N ASN A 109 19.16 8.23 -5.49
CA ASN A 109 19.70 8.10 -6.84
C ASN A 109 20.10 9.44 -7.44
N ARG A 110 19.29 10.49 -7.28
CA ARG A 110 19.63 11.86 -7.72
C ARG A 110 20.92 12.36 -7.07
N ILE A 111 21.09 12.14 -5.76
CA ILE A 111 22.30 12.54 -5.03
C ILE A 111 23.52 11.75 -5.52
N ARG A 112 23.39 10.43 -5.71
CA ARG A 112 24.47 9.58 -6.25
C ARG A 112 24.93 10.03 -7.63
N SER A 113 23.99 10.32 -8.52
CA SER A 113 24.30 10.88 -9.85
C SER A 113 25.04 12.21 -9.74
N ALA A 114 24.57 13.13 -8.89
CA ALA A 114 25.23 14.42 -8.69
C ALA A 114 26.66 14.30 -8.12
N ILE A 115 26.92 13.30 -7.26
CA ILE A 115 28.27 13.02 -6.76
C ILE A 115 29.16 12.47 -7.88
N ALA A 116 28.65 11.53 -8.68
CA ALA A 116 29.39 10.96 -9.82
C ALA A 116 29.78 12.04 -10.85
N ASP A 117 28.85 12.94 -11.17
CA ASP A 117 29.10 14.05 -12.09
C ASP A 117 30.21 14.99 -11.58
N ARG A 118 30.18 15.33 -10.28
CA ARG A 118 31.24 16.15 -9.65
C ARG A 118 32.59 15.45 -9.62
N GLY A 119 32.63 14.14 -9.32
CA GLY A 119 33.86 13.34 -9.35
C GLY A 119 34.47 13.29 -10.75
N SER A 120 33.62 13.16 -11.78
CA SER A 120 34.05 13.22 -13.18
C SER A 120 34.64 14.59 -13.54
N VAL A 121 34.00 15.68 -13.13
CA VAL A 121 34.55 17.05 -13.31
C VAL A 121 35.87 17.24 -12.56
N ALA A 122 36.01 16.72 -11.34
CA ALA A 122 37.27 16.80 -10.59
C ALA A 122 38.41 16.06 -11.32
N GLY A 123 38.13 14.86 -11.87
CA GLY A 123 39.09 14.15 -12.74
C GLY A 123 39.42 14.94 -14.02
N LEU A 124 38.43 15.66 -14.58
CA LEU A 124 38.64 16.54 -15.73
C LEU A 124 39.46 17.81 -15.40
N LEU A 125 39.38 18.31 -14.17
CA LEU A 125 40.19 19.46 -13.75
C LEU A 125 41.62 19.02 -13.40
N MET A 126 41.77 17.86 -12.76
CA MET A 126 43.07 17.36 -12.30
C MET A 126 44.01 16.95 -13.45
N HIS A 127 43.50 16.40 -14.56
CA HIS A 127 44.36 16.09 -15.71
C HIS A 127 44.90 17.34 -16.42
N LYS A 128 44.27 18.52 -16.23
CA LYS A 128 44.76 19.80 -16.78
C LYS A 128 45.76 20.52 -15.86
N THR A 129 45.81 20.15 -14.58
CA THR A 129 46.72 20.79 -13.61
C THR A 129 48.08 20.09 -13.49
N ILE A 130 48.27 18.93 -14.12
CA ILE A 130 49.60 18.33 -14.26
C ILE A 130 50.27 19.00 -15.48
N ALA A 131 50.85 20.18 -15.25
CA ALA A 131 51.80 20.77 -16.18
C ALA A 131 53.13 20.02 -16.06
N HIS A 132 53.61 19.46 -17.18
CA HIS A 132 54.96 18.92 -17.32
C HIS A 132 56.02 20.03 -17.34
#